data_AF-A0A2S7PTL2-F1
#
_entry.id   AF-A0A2S7PTL2-F1
#
_cell.length_a   1.000
_cell.length_b   1.000
_cell.length_c   1.000
_cell.angle_alpha   90.00
_cell.angle_beta   90.00
_cell.angle_gamma   90.00
#
_symmetry.space_group_name_H-M   'P 1'
#
loop_
_entity.id
_entity.type
_entity.pdbx_description
1 polymer ?
#
loop_
_entity_poly.entity_id
_entity_poly.type
_entity_poly.pdbx_seq_one_letter_code
_entity_poly.pdbx_strand_id
1 'polypeptide(L)'
;MGTLDSTDYILRNLTSASTLPNNDLIRAADLCEIGKQWGGIEGFIRMEAGFEIIFCNFTDGLEFLSATPRPETRRNDEIRHFEYIRAVGYRYQGIVGGRAEIDYSSMVSAFFYPVNLTNPNPDRSELPRTVDPADREQLLKIRSDVLSLFTRDEKHEKINWQGVVDMIVTRYSDRLQFMLENSTSEYGVLSELVALLNVFTDYSHIDIPSSIEKCATHYLKPVSPKTESDHLIHAAIFAVSYRICSTLYEVRQLLEDAEEKGVKKEAEAKQMIKKLTEYLDWSTWLECGKCAYDEACYVAMWPFGSPVDHTSPGCVKRGDMEHRLGYWDYGH
;
A
#
# COMPACT_ATOMS: atom_id res chain seq x y z
N MET A 1 -8.06 -5.57 -1.02
CA MET A 1 -8.91 -5.67 0.19
C MET A 1 -9.15 -4.29 0.71
N GLY A 2 -10.42 -3.90 0.83
CA GLY A 2 -10.80 -2.57 1.30
C GLY A 2 -10.98 -2.51 2.82
N THR A 3 -11.17 -1.29 3.34
CA THR A 3 -11.46 -1.07 4.77
C THR A 3 -12.73 -1.79 5.22
N LEU A 4 -13.76 -1.84 4.38
CA LEU A 4 -15.00 -2.55 4.67
C LEU A 4 -14.79 -4.06 4.89
N ASP A 5 -13.91 -4.70 4.14
CA ASP A 5 -13.62 -6.13 4.35
C ASP A 5 -13.02 -6.37 5.76
N SER A 6 -12.09 -5.52 6.17
CA SER A 6 -11.48 -5.59 7.51
C SER A 6 -12.45 -5.24 8.64
N THR A 7 -13.32 -4.24 8.46
CA THR A 7 -14.25 -3.83 9.53
C THR A 7 -15.49 -4.71 9.59
N ASP A 8 -16.08 -5.05 8.45
CA ASP A 8 -17.39 -5.73 8.41
C ASP A 8 -17.22 -7.24 8.49
N TYR A 9 -16.39 -7.84 7.63
CA TYR A 9 -16.27 -9.30 7.58
C TYR A 9 -15.32 -9.85 8.65
N ILE A 10 -14.24 -9.13 8.96
CA ILE A 10 -13.29 -9.57 10.00
C ILE A 10 -13.73 -9.09 11.39
N LEU A 11 -13.69 -7.79 11.69
CA LEU A 11 -13.92 -7.30 13.07
C LEU A 11 -15.37 -7.50 13.55
N ARG A 12 -16.35 -7.04 12.76
CA ARG A 12 -17.80 -7.18 13.05
C ARG A 12 -18.33 -8.58 12.75
N ASN A 13 -17.51 -9.47 12.17
CA ASN A 13 -17.84 -10.88 11.95
C ASN A 13 -19.11 -11.08 11.09
N LEU A 14 -19.35 -10.17 10.14
CA LEU A 14 -20.47 -10.25 9.22
C LEU A 14 -20.17 -11.23 8.08
N THR A 15 -21.21 -11.69 7.41
CA THR A 15 -21.09 -12.49 6.18
C THR A 15 -21.46 -11.65 4.97
N SER A 16 -21.06 -12.09 3.78
CA SER A 16 -21.48 -11.47 2.51
C SER A 16 -23.00 -11.46 2.30
N ALA A 17 -23.73 -12.34 3.00
CA ALA A 17 -25.19 -12.38 3.00
C ALA A 17 -25.85 -11.44 4.03
N SER A 18 -25.06 -10.70 4.82
CA SER A 18 -25.58 -9.78 5.83
C SER A 18 -26.43 -8.68 5.19
N THR A 19 -27.64 -8.48 5.71
CA THR A 19 -28.55 -7.40 5.31
C THR A 19 -28.47 -6.20 6.25
N LEU A 20 -27.51 -6.20 7.19
CA LEU A 20 -27.31 -5.07 8.09
C LEU A 20 -27.05 -3.80 7.29
N PRO A 21 -27.60 -2.65 7.71
CA PRO A 21 -27.44 -1.41 6.95
C PRO A 21 -25.95 -1.09 6.76
N ASN A 22 -25.56 -0.78 5.53
CA ASN A 22 -24.23 -0.24 5.23
C ASN A 22 -24.18 1.22 5.68
N ASN A 23 -23.98 1.43 6.98
CA ASN A 23 -24.03 2.73 7.64
C ASN A 23 -22.81 2.92 8.54
N ASP A 24 -22.05 3.99 8.30
CA ASP A 24 -20.83 4.29 9.05
C ASP A 24 -21.05 4.58 10.53
N LEU A 25 -22.19 5.16 10.92
CA LEU A 25 -22.50 5.38 12.34
C LEU A 25 -22.73 4.06 13.08
N ILE A 26 -23.42 3.10 12.44
CA ILE A 26 -23.63 1.77 13.03
C ILE A 26 -22.28 1.05 13.13
N ARG A 27 -21.47 1.10 12.08
CA ARG A 27 -20.14 0.50 12.07
C ARG A 27 -19.25 1.10 13.15
N ALA A 28 -19.24 2.42 13.31
CA ALA A 28 -18.51 3.10 14.36
C ALA A 28 -18.96 2.64 15.76
N ALA A 29 -20.26 2.56 16.00
CA ALA A 29 -20.80 2.09 17.27
C ALA A 29 -20.39 0.64 17.57
N ASP A 30 -20.51 -0.26 16.58
CA ASP A 30 -20.11 -1.67 16.73
C ASP A 30 -18.61 -1.81 17.02
N LEU A 31 -17.76 -1.07 16.29
CA LEU A 31 -16.32 -1.07 16.49
C LEU A 31 -15.96 -0.57 17.90
N CYS A 32 -16.61 0.49 18.37
CA CYS A 32 -16.39 1.01 19.71
C CYS A 32 -16.83 0.04 20.82
N GLU A 33 -17.94 -0.68 20.63
CA GLU A 33 -18.36 -1.71 21.57
C GLU A 33 -17.36 -2.89 21.60
N ILE A 34 -16.83 -3.29 20.44
CA ILE A 34 -15.75 -4.29 20.35
C ILE A 34 -14.49 -3.80 21.07
N GLY A 35 -14.05 -2.56 20.81
CA GLY A 35 -12.87 -1.96 21.44
C GLY A 35 -12.97 -1.89 22.97
N LYS A 36 -14.17 -1.57 23.48
CA LYS A 36 -14.48 -1.57 24.91
C LYS A 36 -14.41 -2.96 25.54
N GLN A 37 -14.91 -4.00 24.85
CA GLN A 37 -14.93 -5.36 25.36
C GLN A 37 -13.55 -6.02 25.43
N TRP A 38 -12.64 -5.66 24.51
CA TRP A 38 -11.41 -6.43 24.26
C TRP A 38 -10.12 -5.74 24.71
N GLY A 39 -10.17 -4.64 25.47
CA GLY A 39 -8.94 -4.03 25.98
C GLY A 39 -8.97 -2.52 26.20
N GLY A 40 -10.09 -1.86 25.90
CA GLY A 40 -10.24 -0.42 26.14
C GLY A 40 -9.54 0.43 25.08
N ILE A 41 -9.63 0.06 23.80
CA ILE A 41 -9.19 0.93 22.71
C ILE A 41 -10.06 2.18 22.66
N GLU A 42 -9.40 3.33 22.54
CA GLU A 42 -10.05 4.65 22.53
C GLU A 42 -10.70 4.99 21.17
N GLY A 43 -10.21 4.39 20.08
CA GLY A 43 -10.75 4.58 18.74
C GLY A 43 -10.03 3.82 17.63
N PHE A 44 -10.48 4.04 16.39
CA PHE A 44 -9.96 3.41 15.18
C PHE A 44 -9.56 4.47 14.16
N ILE A 45 -8.48 4.22 13.42
CA ILE A 45 -8.07 5.01 12.26
C ILE A 45 -8.25 4.14 11.02
N ARG A 46 -8.93 4.67 10.00
CA ARG A 46 -9.10 3.97 8.71
C ARG A 46 -8.90 4.90 7.53
N MET A 47 -8.54 4.34 6.39
CA MET A 47 -8.42 5.06 5.13
C MET A 47 -9.80 5.22 4.47
N GLU A 48 -10.16 6.45 4.11
CA GLU A 48 -11.35 6.80 3.32
C GLU A 48 -10.89 7.79 2.22
N ALA A 49 -11.62 8.87 1.94
CA ALA A 49 -11.10 10.03 1.23
C ALA A 49 -10.11 10.76 2.16
N GLY A 50 -8.90 10.18 2.25
CA GLY A 50 -7.87 10.53 3.21
C GLY A 50 -7.90 9.56 4.39
N PHE A 51 -8.12 10.07 5.60
CA PHE A 51 -8.19 9.27 6.82
C PHE A 51 -9.37 9.72 7.68
N GLU A 52 -9.96 8.76 8.37
CA GLU A 52 -11.04 8.98 9.33
C GLU A 52 -10.60 8.47 10.69
N ILE A 53 -10.94 9.23 11.74
CA ILE A 53 -10.79 8.81 13.13
C ILE A 53 -12.19 8.54 13.69
N ILE A 54 -12.42 7.29 14.07
CA ILE A 54 -13.59 6.89 14.86
C ILE A 54 -13.14 6.87 16.32
N PHE A 55 -13.41 7.95 17.05
CA PHE A 55 -13.06 8.04 18.46
C PHE A 55 -14.28 7.73 19.33
N CYS A 56 -14.14 6.77 20.25
CA CYS A 56 -15.26 6.14 20.93
C CYS A 56 -15.80 6.96 22.09
N ASN A 57 -14.98 7.79 22.72
CA ASN A 57 -15.42 8.67 23.80
C ASN A 57 -14.66 10.00 23.81
N PHE A 58 -15.23 11.05 23.22
CA PHE A 58 -14.58 12.37 23.16
C PHE A 58 -14.43 13.08 24.52
N THR A 59 -15.00 12.58 25.60
CA THR A 59 -14.82 13.17 26.95
C THR A 59 -13.60 12.62 27.69
N ASP A 60 -12.93 11.61 27.14
CA ASP A 60 -11.77 10.94 27.72
C ASP A 60 -10.67 10.84 26.66
N GLY A 61 -9.39 10.86 27.05
CA GLY A 61 -8.26 10.77 26.11
C GLY A 61 -8.03 11.96 25.16
N LEU A 62 -8.89 12.98 25.15
CA LEU A 62 -8.74 14.19 24.31
C LEU A 62 -8.71 15.48 25.14
N GLU A 63 -7.82 16.40 24.76
CA GLU A 63 -7.79 17.77 25.27
C GLU A 63 -8.47 18.73 24.29
N PHE A 64 -9.55 19.38 24.74
CA PHE A 64 -10.18 20.43 23.95
C PHE A 64 -9.32 21.70 23.96
N LEU A 65 -8.72 22.02 22.81
CA LEU A 65 -7.89 23.22 22.68
C LEU A 65 -8.70 24.46 22.30
N SER A 66 -9.54 24.38 21.26
CA SER A 66 -10.40 25.48 20.81
C SER A 66 -11.47 25.06 19.79
N ALA A 67 -12.54 25.85 19.69
CA ALA A 67 -13.50 25.80 18.59
C ALA A 67 -13.94 27.23 18.23
N THR A 68 -14.04 27.53 16.94
CA THR A 68 -14.50 28.84 16.45
C THR A 68 -15.65 28.64 15.47
N PRO A 69 -16.82 29.27 15.68
CA PRO A 69 -17.94 29.17 14.76
C PRO A 69 -17.59 29.78 13.41
N ARG A 70 -18.03 29.15 12.31
CA ARG A 70 -17.89 29.69 10.96
C ARG A 70 -19.18 30.40 10.54
N PRO A 71 -19.11 31.56 9.85
CA PRO A 71 -20.29 32.22 9.33
C PRO A 71 -20.96 31.38 8.23
N GLU A 72 -22.28 31.50 8.10
CA GLU A 72 -23.04 30.99 6.96
C GLU A 72 -22.74 31.84 5.70
N THR A 73 -21.60 31.62 5.05
CA THR A 73 -21.25 32.34 3.81
C THR A 73 -21.59 31.55 2.55
N ARG A 74 -21.85 32.28 1.46
CA ARG A 74 -22.01 31.76 0.08
C ARG A 74 -20.87 30.78 -0.25
N ARG A 75 -21.22 29.50 -0.39
CA ARG A 75 -20.27 28.44 -0.75
C ARG A 75 -20.33 28.27 -2.25
N ASN A 76 -19.19 28.41 -2.93
CA ASN A 76 -19.04 27.87 -4.26
C ASN A 76 -18.72 26.38 -4.08
N ASP A 77 -19.65 25.51 -4.49
CA ASP A 77 -19.53 24.07 -4.32
C ASP A 77 -18.33 23.47 -5.07
N GLU A 78 -18.03 23.99 -6.26
CA GLU A 78 -16.86 23.60 -7.08
C GLU A 78 -15.55 23.86 -6.32
N ILE A 79 -15.40 25.06 -5.75
CA ILE A 79 -14.21 25.41 -4.95
C ILE A 79 -14.14 24.53 -3.70
N ARG A 80 -15.27 24.30 -3.02
CA ARG A 80 -15.30 23.47 -1.82
C ARG A 80 -14.86 22.03 -2.11
N HIS A 81 -15.36 21.43 -3.19
CA HIS A 81 -15.02 20.07 -3.58
C HIS A 81 -13.54 19.97 -3.96
N PHE A 82 -13.04 20.91 -4.76
CA PHE A 82 -11.62 20.97 -5.10
C PHE A 82 -10.70 21.12 -3.89
N GLU A 83 -11.04 22.03 -2.96
CA GLU A 83 -10.27 22.24 -1.73
C GLU A 83 -10.25 20.99 -0.85
N TYR A 84 -11.36 20.26 -0.81
CA TYR A 84 -11.45 18.98 -0.12
C TYR A 84 -10.53 17.93 -0.76
N ILE A 85 -10.64 17.70 -2.08
CA ILE A 85 -9.78 16.74 -2.81
C ILE A 85 -8.31 17.12 -2.68
N ARG A 86 -7.98 18.40 -2.78
CA ARG A 86 -6.62 18.91 -2.61
C ARG A 86 -6.09 18.62 -1.20
N ALA A 87 -6.90 18.85 -0.17
CA ALA A 87 -6.53 18.54 1.21
C ALA A 87 -6.30 17.04 1.43
N VAL A 88 -7.13 16.19 0.82
CA VAL A 88 -6.97 14.73 0.83
C VAL A 88 -5.69 14.31 0.11
N GLY A 89 -5.44 14.83 -1.09
CA GLY A 89 -4.27 14.51 -1.91
C GLY A 89 -2.93 14.86 -1.25
N TYR A 90 -2.91 15.87 -0.37
CA TYR A 90 -1.72 16.17 0.45
C TYR A 90 -1.34 15.08 1.46
N ARG A 91 -2.13 14.00 1.59
CA ARG A 91 -1.98 12.95 2.60
C ARG A 91 -1.92 11.54 2.01
N TYR A 92 -1.86 11.39 0.68
CA TYR A 92 -1.70 10.06 0.06
C TYR A 92 -0.45 9.32 0.54
N GLN A 93 0.64 10.05 0.81
CA GLN A 93 1.90 9.50 1.31
C GLN A 93 1.94 9.30 2.83
N GLY A 94 0.79 9.45 3.51
CA GLY A 94 0.65 9.23 4.94
C GLY A 94 0.20 10.45 5.75
N ILE A 95 -0.03 10.21 7.04
CA ILE A 95 -0.52 11.21 8.00
C ILE A 95 0.67 12.06 8.48
N VAL A 96 1.06 13.03 7.65
CA VAL A 96 2.23 13.92 7.82
C VAL A 96 2.44 14.42 9.26
N GLY A 97 3.70 14.44 9.70
CA GLY A 97 4.15 15.16 10.90
C GLY A 97 4.08 14.36 12.20
N GLY A 98 4.25 13.02 12.14
CA GLY A 98 4.28 12.17 13.33
C GLY A 98 2.95 12.12 14.10
N ARG A 99 1.84 12.41 13.41
CA ARG A 99 0.50 12.47 14.03
C ARG A 99 -0.07 11.10 14.36
N ALA A 100 0.45 10.05 13.70
CA ALA A 100 0.12 8.66 13.97
C ALA A 100 1.41 7.84 13.88
N GLU A 101 1.65 6.98 14.87
CA GLU A 101 2.68 5.94 14.81
C GLU A 101 2.00 4.59 14.62
N ILE A 102 2.44 3.83 13.61
CA ILE A 102 1.92 2.51 13.30
C ILE A 102 2.88 1.46 13.87
N ASP A 103 2.33 0.53 14.65
CA ASP A 103 3.06 -0.61 15.17
C ASP A 103 2.96 -1.80 14.21
N TYR A 104 3.83 -1.83 13.21
CA TYR A 104 3.90 -2.94 12.25
C TYR A 104 4.30 -4.27 12.91
N SER A 105 5.00 -4.23 14.04
CA SER A 105 5.36 -5.43 14.81
C SER A 105 4.15 -6.09 15.49
N SER A 106 2.98 -5.44 15.48
CA SER A 106 1.69 -6.04 15.85
C SER A 106 0.72 -6.13 14.66
N MET A 107 1.20 -6.02 13.42
CA MET A 107 0.33 -6.08 12.25
C MET A 107 -0.29 -7.48 12.09
N VAL A 108 -1.59 -7.51 11.80
CA VAL A 108 -2.27 -8.69 11.27
C VAL A 108 -2.67 -8.41 9.83
N SER A 109 -2.32 -9.33 8.93
CA SER A 109 -2.67 -9.27 7.51
C SER A 109 -3.38 -10.55 7.11
N ALA A 110 -4.45 -10.46 6.33
CA ALA A 110 -5.09 -11.64 5.76
C ALA A 110 -4.14 -12.46 4.88
N PHE A 111 -3.12 -11.82 4.28
CA PHE A 111 -2.08 -12.50 3.50
C PHE A 111 -1.18 -13.43 4.34
N PHE A 112 -1.24 -13.35 5.67
CA PHE A 112 -0.53 -14.26 6.57
C PHE A 112 -1.28 -15.59 6.79
N TYR A 113 -2.49 -15.72 6.26
CA TYR A 113 -3.37 -16.86 6.48
C TYR A 113 -3.69 -17.53 5.15
N PRO A 114 -4.00 -18.83 5.15
CA PRO A 114 -4.40 -19.57 3.96
C PRO A 114 -5.87 -19.27 3.61
N VAL A 115 -6.18 -18.01 3.30
CA VAL A 115 -7.50 -17.54 2.88
C VAL A 115 -7.54 -17.28 1.38
N ASN A 116 -8.67 -17.59 0.75
CA ASN A 116 -8.94 -17.24 -0.63
C ASN A 116 -9.28 -15.75 -0.74
N LEU A 117 -8.33 -14.97 -1.23
CA LEU A 117 -8.50 -13.53 -1.43
C LEU A 117 -9.08 -13.17 -2.81
N THR A 118 -9.47 -14.15 -3.62
CA THR A 118 -9.98 -13.92 -4.98
C THR A 118 -11.25 -13.09 -4.95
N ASN A 119 -11.33 -12.06 -5.81
CA ASN A 119 -12.55 -11.29 -5.95
C ASN A 119 -13.64 -12.14 -6.63
N PRO A 120 -14.84 -12.28 -6.05
CA PRO A 120 -15.95 -12.97 -6.73
C PRO A 120 -16.46 -12.21 -7.97
N ASN A 121 -16.20 -10.90 -8.09
CA ASN A 121 -16.45 -10.17 -9.33
C ASN A 121 -15.27 -10.36 -10.29
N PRO A 122 -15.43 -11.08 -11.42
CA PRO A 122 -14.35 -11.35 -12.36
C PRO A 122 -13.82 -10.08 -13.03
N ASP A 123 -14.66 -9.04 -13.18
CA ASP A 123 -14.27 -7.76 -13.77
C ASP A 123 -13.39 -6.91 -12.83
N ARG A 124 -13.23 -7.35 -11.57
CA ARG A 124 -12.45 -6.67 -10.51
C ARG A 124 -11.47 -7.61 -9.82
N SER A 125 -10.97 -8.61 -10.55
CA SER A 125 -10.06 -9.66 -10.06
C SER A 125 -8.78 -9.13 -9.37
N GLU A 126 -8.37 -7.90 -9.69
CA GLU A 126 -7.24 -7.17 -9.10
C GLU A 126 -7.48 -6.71 -7.65
N LEU A 127 -8.74 -6.69 -7.19
CA LEU A 127 -9.10 -6.19 -5.86
C LEU A 127 -9.40 -7.34 -4.90
N PRO A 128 -8.46 -7.76 -4.04
CA PRO A 128 -8.68 -8.93 -3.19
C PRO A 128 -9.82 -8.71 -2.19
N ARG A 129 -10.60 -9.76 -1.90
CA ARG A 129 -11.77 -9.73 -0.99
C ARG A 129 -11.70 -10.84 0.06
N THR A 130 -12.34 -10.65 1.22
CA THR A 130 -12.46 -11.68 2.29
C THR A 130 -13.91 -12.13 2.46
N VAL A 131 -14.52 -12.55 1.35
CA VAL A 131 -15.97 -12.83 1.29
C VAL A 131 -16.30 -14.29 0.97
N ASP A 132 -15.29 -15.13 0.76
CA ASP A 132 -15.48 -16.56 0.50
C ASP A 132 -16.07 -17.24 1.75
N PRO A 133 -17.28 -17.81 1.65
CA PRO A 133 -17.89 -18.51 2.78
C PRO A 133 -17.07 -19.71 3.28
N ALA A 134 -16.24 -20.32 2.42
CA ALA A 134 -15.41 -21.46 2.80
C ALA A 134 -14.33 -21.09 3.82
N ASP A 135 -13.89 -19.83 3.84
CA ASP A 135 -12.82 -19.34 4.72
C ASP A 135 -13.30 -18.88 6.10
N ARG A 136 -14.55 -19.19 6.46
CA ARG A 136 -15.19 -18.69 7.68
C ARG A 136 -14.38 -18.94 8.94
N GLU A 137 -13.76 -20.11 9.06
CA GLU A 137 -12.92 -20.49 10.20
C GLU A 137 -11.62 -19.67 10.23
N GLN A 138 -11.00 -19.46 9.08
CA GLN A 138 -9.78 -18.66 8.95
C GLN A 138 -10.07 -17.18 9.24
N LEU A 139 -11.20 -16.63 8.78
CA LEU A 139 -11.60 -15.26 9.12
C LEU A 139 -11.86 -15.09 10.63
N LEU A 140 -12.42 -16.10 11.31
CA LEU A 140 -12.56 -16.10 12.77
C LEU A 140 -11.20 -16.13 13.47
N LYS A 141 -10.24 -16.88 12.92
CA LYS A 141 -8.87 -16.92 13.43
C LYS A 141 -8.19 -15.56 13.29
N ILE A 142 -8.27 -14.93 12.11
CA ILE A 142 -7.77 -13.57 11.89
C ILE A 142 -8.39 -12.60 12.89
N ARG A 143 -9.72 -12.61 13.03
CA ARG A 143 -10.45 -11.79 13.99
C ARG A 143 -9.94 -12.02 15.42
N SER A 144 -9.81 -13.28 15.84
CA SER A 144 -9.30 -13.62 17.16
C SER A 144 -7.90 -13.09 17.40
N ASP A 145 -7.03 -13.20 16.40
CA ASP A 145 -5.64 -12.74 16.51
C ASP A 145 -5.59 -11.21 16.63
N VAL A 146 -6.37 -10.47 15.83
CA VAL A 146 -6.51 -9.01 15.97
C VAL A 146 -7.01 -8.62 17.35
N LEU A 147 -8.10 -9.22 17.83
CA LEU A 147 -8.67 -8.86 19.12
C LEU A 147 -7.77 -9.25 20.30
N SER A 148 -6.94 -10.29 20.15
CA SER A 148 -5.95 -10.65 21.17
C SER A 148 -4.92 -9.54 21.39
N LEU A 149 -4.60 -8.75 20.35
CA LEU A 149 -3.66 -7.63 20.47
C LEU A 149 -4.20 -6.53 21.38
N PHE A 150 -5.52 -6.35 21.42
CA PHE A 150 -6.17 -5.30 22.21
C PHE A 150 -5.97 -5.53 23.71
N THR A 151 -5.84 -6.80 24.12
CA THR A 151 -5.61 -7.21 25.50
C THR A 151 -4.14 -7.21 25.93
N ARG A 152 -3.19 -7.07 25.01
CA ARG A 152 -1.76 -7.15 25.34
C ARG A 152 -1.28 -5.84 25.94
N ASP A 153 -0.79 -5.90 27.17
CA ASP A 153 -0.02 -4.82 27.82
C ASP A 153 1.49 -5.04 27.62
N GLU A 154 1.87 -5.62 26.47
CA GLU A 154 3.27 -5.93 26.18
C GLU A 154 3.91 -4.77 25.44
N LYS A 155 4.84 -4.10 26.13
CA LYS A 155 5.79 -3.20 25.48
C LYS A 155 6.80 -4.06 24.71
N HIS A 156 6.64 -4.18 23.39
CA HIS A 156 7.65 -4.76 22.51
C HIS A 156 8.45 -3.69 21.78
N GLU A 157 9.63 -4.09 21.31
CA GLU A 157 10.45 -3.28 20.42
C GLU A 157 9.74 -3.18 19.06
N LYS A 158 9.50 -1.95 18.61
CA LYS A 158 8.86 -1.69 17.31
C LYS A 158 9.93 -1.56 16.23
N ILE A 159 9.76 -2.31 15.15
CA ILE A 159 10.62 -2.17 13.97
C ILE A 159 9.96 -1.22 12.98
N ASN A 160 10.71 -0.24 12.49
CA ASN A 160 10.25 0.66 11.42
C ASN A 160 10.27 -0.06 10.06
N TRP A 161 9.32 -0.99 9.88
CA TRP A 161 9.17 -1.76 8.65
C TRP A 161 8.86 -0.87 7.43
N GLN A 162 8.11 0.22 7.62
CA GLN A 162 7.87 1.19 6.57
C GLN A 162 9.19 1.79 6.06
N GLY A 163 10.08 2.23 6.95
CA GLY A 163 11.38 2.75 6.56
C GLY A 163 12.27 1.74 5.82
N VAL A 164 12.18 0.45 6.16
CA VAL A 164 12.89 -0.63 5.43
C VAL A 164 12.37 -0.74 3.99
N VAL A 165 11.05 -0.75 3.80
CA VAL A 165 10.42 -0.82 2.48
C VAL A 165 10.68 0.46 1.68
N ASP A 166 10.58 1.64 2.31
CA ASP A 166 10.83 2.93 1.67
C ASP A 166 12.23 3.00 1.08
N MET A 167 13.26 2.47 1.77
CA MET A 167 14.62 2.41 1.24
C MET A 167 14.73 1.52 -0.01
N ILE A 168 14.01 0.39 -0.03
CA ILE A 168 13.97 -0.52 -1.18
C ILE A 168 13.27 0.17 -2.36
N VAL A 169 12.06 0.69 -2.15
CA VAL A 169 11.28 1.37 -3.19
C VAL A 169 12.07 2.56 -3.74
N THR A 170 12.63 3.42 -2.88
CA THR A 170 13.46 4.55 -3.30
C THR A 170 14.67 4.13 -4.12
N ARG A 171 15.30 2.99 -3.80
CA ARG A 171 16.48 2.51 -4.54
C ARG A 171 16.13 2.03 -5.94
N TYR A 172 15.01 1.34 -6.11
CA TYR A 172 14.72 0.58 -7.33
C TYR A 172 13.62 1.19 -8.21
N SER A 173 12.62 1.88 -7.64
CA SER A 173 11.37 2.24 -8.33
C SER A 173 11.60 3.03 -9.61
N ASP A 174 12.23 4.20 -9.50
CA ASP A 174 12.47 5.08 -10.64
C ASP A 174 13.46 4.48 -11.64
N ARG A 175 14.43 3.70 -11.16
CA ARG A 175 15.44 3.06 -12.02
C ARG A 175 14.83 1.97 -12.90
N LEU A 176 13.89 1.21 -12.36
CA LEU A 176 13.14 0.21 -13.13
C LEU A 176 12.32 0.89 -14.24
N GLN A 177 11.62 1.98 -13.94
CA GLN A 177 10.89 2.76 -14.95
C GLN A 177 11.83 3.37 -15.98
N PHE A 178 12.95 3.97 -15.55
CA PHE A 178 13.97 4.51 -16.45
C PHE A 178 14.53 3.44 -17.41
N MET A 179 14.80 2.22 -16.93
CA MET A 179 15.28 1.13 -17.79
C MET A 179 14.23 0.69 -18.82
N LEU A 180 12.94 0.92 -18.57
CA LEU A 180 11.84 0.60 -19.48
C LEU A 180 11.53 1.71 -20.48
N GLU A 181 12.02 2.93 -20.27
CA GLU A 181 11.80 4.04 -21.20
C GLU A 181 12.25 3.71 -22.63
N ASN A 182 11.46 4.15 -23.60
CA ASN A 182 11.75 3.92 -25.03
C ASN A 182 13.07 4.56 -25.46
N SER A 183 13.48 5.64 -24.79
CA SER A 183 14.75 6.34 -25.05
C SER A 183 15.97 5.66 -24.41
N THR A 184 15.79 4.73 -23.47
CA THR A 184 16.90 4.10 -22.76
C THR A 184 17.48 2.96 -23.60
N SER A 185 18.74 3.11 -24.01
CA SER A 185 19.43 2.09 -24.82
C SER A 185 19.84 0.88 -23.99
N GLU A 186 20.19 -0.22 -24.65
CA GLU A 186 20.83 -1.40 -24.04
C GLU A 186 22.00 -1.04 -23.11
N TYR A 187 22.88 -0.15 -23.55
CA TYR A 187 23.99 0.34 -22.73
C TYR A 187 23.51 1.12 -21.49
N GLY A 188 22.44 1.91 -21.63
CA GLY A 188 21.81 2.61 -20.51
C GLY A 188 21.25 1.62 -19.47
N VAL A 189 20.58 0.55 -19.91
CA VAL A 189 20.10 -0.52 -19.03
C VAL A 189 21.27 -1.19 -18.31
N LEU A 190 22.33 -1.58 -19.03
CA LEU A 190 23.50 -2.22 -18.42
C LEU A 190 24.17 -1.30 -17.39
N SER A 191 24.29 0.00 -17.69
CA SER A 191 24.85 0.99 -16.75
C SER A 191 24.06 1.09 -15.45
N GLU A 192 22.73 1.05 -15.51
CA GLU A 192 21.87 1.04 -14.32
C GLU A 192 22.04 -0.24 -13.50
N LEU A 193 22.12 -1.39 -14.17
CA LEU A 193 22.35 -2.69 -13.51
C LEU A 193 23.72 -2.72 -12.82
N VAL A 194 24.76 -2.19 -13.47
CA VAL A 194 26.10 -2.04 -12.89
C VAL A 194 26.04 -1.16 -11.63
N ALA A 195 25.37 -0.01 -11.69
CA ALA A 195 25.21 0.88 -10.54
C ALA A 195 24.46 0.24 -9.38
N LEU A 196 23.45 -0.59 -9.67
CA LEU A 196 22.63 -1.27 -8.67
C LEU A 196 23.33 -2.47 -8.02
N LEU A 197 24.06 -3.26 -8.81
CA LEU A 197 24.52 -4.60 -8.43
C LEU A 197 25.99 -4.68 -8.03
N ASN A 198 26.86 -3.79 -8.52
CA ASN A 198 28.30 -3.89 -8.25
C ASN A 198 28.66 -3.85 -6.76
N VAL A 199 27.86 -3.15 -5.95
CA VAL A 199 28.04 -3.09 -4.49
C VAL A 199 27.88 -4.45 -3.80
N PHE A 200 27.23 -5.42 -4.44
CA PHE A 200 26.99 -6.76 -3.91
C PHE A 200 27.87 -7.84 -4.53
N THR A 201 28.55 -7.53 -5.66
CA THR A 201 29.41 -8.46 -6.39
C THR A 201 30.86 -8.36 -5.90
N ASP A 202 31.44 -9.49 -5.48
CA ASP A 202 32.87 -9.60 -5.23
C ASP A 202 33.59 -9.96 -6.54
N TYR A 203 34.27 -9.00 -7.14
CA TYR A 203 35.00 -9.20 -8.40
C TYR A 203 36.31 -9.97 -8.24
N SER A 204 36.78 -10.20 -7.00
CA SER A 204 37.93 -11.08 -6.74
C SER A 204 37.53 -12.56 -6.74
N HIS A 205 36.27 -12.84 -6.40
CA HIS A 205 35.69 -14.18 -6.39
C HIS A 205 34.20 -14.11 -6.77
N ILE A 206 33.94 -14.21 -8.09
CA ILE A 206 32.58 -14.07 -8.63
C ILE A 206 31.73 -15.27 -8.23
N ASP A 207 30.76 -15.03 -7.36
CA ASP A 207 29.70 -15.96 -6.98
C ASP A 207 28.36 -15.22 -7.07
N ILE A 208 27.63 -15.46 -8.17
CA ILE A 208 26.36 -14.77 -8.47
C ILE A 208 25.27 -15.13 -7.45
N PRO A 209 25.02 -16.42 -7.10
CA PRO A 209 24.12 -16.77 -6.01
C PRO A 209 24.38 -16.02 -4.70
N SER A 210 25.64 -15.95 -4.24
CA SER A 210 25.99 -15.19 -3.04
C SER A 210 25.79 -13.67 -3.20
N SER A 211 25.99 -13.14 -4.41
CA SER A 211 25.78 -11.71 -4.70
C SER A 211 24.29 -11.35 -4.70
N ILE A 212 23.43 -12.23 -5.22
CA ILE A 212 21.96 -12.11 -5.13
C ILE A 212 21.54 -12.12 -3.66
N GLU A 213 22.04 -13.04 -2.85
CA GLU A 213 21.71 -13.13 -1.42
C GLU A 213 22.14 -11.86 -0.66
N LYS A 214 23.33 -11.33 -0.93
CA LYS A 214 23.81 -10.06 -0.34
C LYS A 214 22.94 -8.87 -0.74
N CYS A 215 22.48 -8.83 -1.99
CA CYS A 215 21.58 -7.82 -2.52
C CYS A 215 20.21 -7.90 -1.82
N ALA A 216 19.62 -9.09 -1.77
CA ALA A 216 18.30 -9.34 -1.21
C ALA A 216 18.22 -9.05 0.29
N THR A 217 19.30 -9.33 1.02
CA THR A 217 19.36 -9.13 2.48
C THR A 217 19.84 -7.75 2.91
N HIS A 218 20.29 -6.89 1.99
CA HIS A 218 21.01 -5.65 2.32
C HIS A 218 20.29 -4.78 3.37
N TYR A 219 19.00 -4.50 3.15
CA TYR A 219 18.18 -3.67 4.05
C TYR A 219 17.61 -4.43 5.25
N LEU A 220 17.69 -5.77 5.24
CA LEU A 220 17.22 -6.63 6.32
C LEU A 220 18.33 -6.97 7.33
N LYS A 221 19.61 -6.87 6.94
CA LYS A 221 20.77 -7.13 7.82
C LYS A 221 20.73 -6.42 9.17
N PRO A 222 20.36 -5.13 9.29
CA PRO A 222 20.31 -4.46 10.60
C PRO A 222 19.05 -4.80 11.40
N VAL A 223 18.08 -5.49 10.80
CA VAL A 223 16.78 -5.77 11.40
C VAL A 223 16.84 -7.09 12.18
N SER A 224 16.30 -7.09 13.39
CA SER A 224 16.21 -8.28 14.24
C SER A 224 14.75 -8.56 14.58
N PRO A 225 14.03 -9.37 13.78
CA PRO A 225 12.64 -9.73 14.02
C PRO A 225 12.41 -10.30 15.44
N LYS A 226 11.33 -9.88 16.10
CA LYS A 226 10.99 -10.30 17.47
C LYS A 226 9.63 -10.97 17.57
N THR A 227 8.64 -10.41 16.89
CA THR A 227 7.26 -10.89 16.88
C THR A 227 7.02 -11.84 15.70
N GLU A 228 5.93 -12.61 15.75
CA GLU A 228 5.49 -13.41 14.61
C GLU A 228 5.26 -12.52 13.37
N SER A 229 4.62 -11.35 13.55
CA SER A 229 4.43 -10.36 12.50
C SER A 229 5.75 -9.87 11.91
N ASP A 230 6.77 -9.61 12.74
CA ASP A 230 8.10 -9.23 12.25
C ASP A 230 8.73 -10.31 11.38
N HIS A 231 8.62 -11.59 11.78
CA HIS A 231 9.16 -12.70 11.00
C HIS A 231 8.46 -12.83 9.64
N LEU A 232 7.13 -12.65 9.61
CA LEU A 232 6.34 -12.69 8.38
C LEU A 232 6.65 -11.51 7.45
N ILE A 233 6.75 -10.29 8.00
CA ILE A 233 7.13 -9.10 7.24
C ILE A 233 8.56 -9.24 6.70
N HIS A 234 9.51 -9.69 7.53
CA HIS A 234 10.89 -9.95 7.11
C HIS A 234 10.94 -10.94 5.94
N ALA A 235 10.22 -12.07 6.04
CA ALA A 235 10.17 -13.08 4.98
C ALA A 235 9.57 -12.53 3.68
N ALA A 236 8.50 -11.72 3.77
CA ALA A 236 7.89 -11.08 2.61
C ALA A 236 8.85 -10.09 1.92
N ILE A 237 9.51 -9.22 2.69
CA ILE A 237 10.48 -8.26 2.16
C ILE A 237 11.67 -8.98 1.53
N PHE A 238 12.16 -10.06 2.16
CA PHE A 238 13.23 -10.88 1.59
C PHE A 238 12.81 -11.49 0.26
N ALA A 239 11.63 -12.11 0.17
CA ALA A 239 11.13 -12.73 -1.05
C ALA A 239 11.03 -11.74 -2.21
N VAL A 240 10.48 -10.54 -1.97
CA VAL A 240 10.39 -9.47 -2.98
C VAL A 240 11.76 -8.96 -3.37
N SER A 241 12.64 -8.70 -2.39
CA SER A 241 14.01 -8.22 -2.64
C SER A 241 14.84 -9.23 -3.41
N TYR A 242 14.70 -10.52 -3.08
CA TYR A 242 15.34 -11.62 -3.80
C TYR A 242 14.87 -11.67 -5.25
N ARG A 243 13.56 -11.54 -5.50
CA ARG A 243 12.99 -11.50 -6.86
C ARG A 243 13.53 -10.32 -7.67
N ILE A 244 13.64 -9.14 -7.06
CA ILE A 244 14.26 -7.97 -7.70
C ILE A 244 15.72 -8.29 -8.06
N CYS A 245 16.53 -8.66 -7.06
CA CYS A 245 17.95 -8.89 -7.25
C CYS A 245 18.24 -10.01 -8.25
N SER A 246 17.54 -11.15 -8.17
CA SER A 246 17.73 -12.27 -9.09
C SER A 246 17.43 -11.88 -10.53
N THR A 247 16.29 -11.21 -10.77
CA THR A 247 15.92 -10.76 -12.12
C THR A 247 16.93 -9.74 -12.66
N LEU A 248 17.41 -8.80 -11.85
CA LEU A 248 18.41 -7.83 -12.31
C LEU A 248 19.76 -8.50 -12.66
N TYR A 249 20.20 -9.50 -11.90
CA TYR A 249 21.40 -10.29 -12.24
C TYR A 249 21.19 -11.12 -13.52
N GLU A 250 20.03 -11.74 -13.71
CA GLU A 250 19.70 -12.47 -14.94
C GLU A 250 19.73 -11.55 -16.17
N VAL A 251 19.14 -10.35 -16.06
CA VAL A 251 19.15 -9.37 -17.16
C VAL A 251 20.57 -8.88 -17.43
N ARG A 252 21.37 -8.65 -16.40
CA ARG A 252 22.77 -8.25 -16.55
C ARG A 252 23.55 -9.31 -17.34
N GLN A 253 23.45 -10.57 -16.93
CA GLN A 253 24.12 -11.68 -17.61
C GLN A 253 23.66 -11.80 -19.07
N LEU A 254 22.36 -11.65 -19.33
CA LEU A 254 21.80 -11.66 -20.68
C LEU A 254 22.45 -10.60 -21.60
N LEU A 255 22.65 -9.39 -21.08
CA LEU A 255 23.21 -8.27 -21.82
C LEU A 255 24.72 -8.38 -21.99
N GLU A 256 25.46 -8.80 -20.95
CA GLU A 256 26.90 -9.06 -21.03
C GLU A 256 27.20 -10.16 -22.06
N ASP A 257 26.46 -11.27 -22.04
CA ASP A 257 26.56 -12.34 -23.04
C ASP A 257 26.25 -11.87 -24.48
N ALA A 258 25.32 -10.91 -24.62
CA ALA A 258 24.91 -10.37 -25.91
C ALA A 258 26.01 -9.45 -26.48
N GLU A 259 26.61 -8.61 -25.63
CA GLU A 259 27.73 -7.74 -25.96
C GLU A 259 28.94 -8.56 -26.45
N GLU A 260 29.31 -9.62 -25.74
CA GLU A 260 30.41 -10.52 -26.14
C GLU A 260 30.17 -11.18 -27.51
N LYS A 261 28.91 -11.48 -27.84
CA LYS A 261 28.51 -12.11 -29.10
C LYS A 261 28.22 -11.09 -30.21
N GLY A 262 28.30 -9.79 -29.93
CA GLY A 262 27.97 -8.72 -30.86
C GLY A 262 26.50 -8.69 -31.31
N VAL A 263 25.59 -9.19 -30.47
CA VAL A 263 24.14 -9.20 -30.74
C VAL A 263 23.42 -8.27 -29.77
N LYS A 264 22.24 -7.77 -30.15
CA LYS A 264 21.39 -6.95 -29.26
C LYS A 264 20.29 -7.79 -28.64
N LYS A 265 20.10 -7.63 -27.33
CA LYS A 265 19.05 -8.27 -26.53
C LYS A 265 18.20 -7.29 -25.72
N GLU A 266 18.27 -5.99 -26.02
CA GLU A 266 17.50 -4.92 -25.37
C GLU A 266 16.01 -5.26 -25.17
N ALA A 267 15.32 -5.77 -26.20
CA ALA A 267 13.89 -6.09 -26.10
C ALA A 267 13.60 -7.22 -25.10
N GLU A 268 14.46 -8.24 -25.06
CA GLU A 268 14.34 -9.37 -24.13
C GLU A 268 14.62 -8.90 -22.69
N ALA A 269 15.67 -8.09 -22.50
CA ALA A 269 16.02 -7.47 -21.22
C ALA A 269 14.87 -6.59 -20.68
N LYS A 270 14.36 -5.66 -21.50
CA LYS A 270 13.23 -4.80 -21.12
C LYS A 270 11.97 -5.61 -20.83
N GLN A 271 11.73 -6.72 -21.53
CA GLN A 271 10.59 -7.58 -21.25
C GLN A 271 10.71 -8.31 -19.90
N MET A 272 11.91 -8.67 -19.46
CA MET A 272 12.14 -9.24 -18.12
C MET A 272 11.92 -8.19 -17.03
N ILE A 273 12.45 -6.98 -17.21
CA ILE A 273 12.24 -5.85 -16.30
C ILE A 273 10.75 -5.49 -16.23
N LYS A 274 10.04 -5.50 -17.36
CA LYS A 274 8.60 -5.21 -17.42
C LYS A 274 7.78 -6.22 -16.62
N LYS A 275 8.11 -7.51 -16.72
CA LYS A 275 7.47 -8.56 -15.90
C LYS A 275 7.75 -8.38 -14.41
N LEU A 276 8.95 -7.90 -14.06
CA LEU A 276 9.27 -7.56 -12.68
C LEU A 276 8.44 -6.36 -12.21
N THR A 277 8.30 -5.30 -13.01
CA THR A 277 7.47 -4.16 -12.64
C THR A 277 6.00 -4.55 -12.51
N GLU A 278 5.46 -5.36 -13.43
CA GLU A 278 4.09 -5.89 -13.32
C GLU A 278 3.87 -6.73 -12.06
N TYR A 279 4.89 -7.47 -11.60
CA TYR A 279 4.82 -8.23 -10.35
C TYR A 279 4.88 -7.34 -9.10
N LEU A 280 5.73 -6.31 -9.12
CA LEU A 280 5.93 -5.41 -7.98
C LEU A 280 4.73 -4.48 -7.77
N ASP A 281 4.13 -4.02 -8.87
CA ASP A 281 2.94 -3.16 -8.90
C ASP A 281 2.99 -2.02 -7.86
N TRP A 282 4.12 -1.31 -7.80
CA TRP A 282 4.35 -0.30 -6.78
C TRP A 282 3.48 0.93 -7.00
N SER A 283 2.79 1.35 -5.93
CA SER A 283 1.94 2.53 -5.92
C SER A 283 2.67 3.84 -6.25
N THR A 284 3.98 3.88 -6.06
CA THR A 284 4.81 5.06 -6.43
C THR A 284 4.75 5.39 -7.93
N TRP A 285 4.47 4.40 -8.79
CA TRP A 285 4.29 4.63 -10.24
C TRP A 285 2.94 5.25 -10.59
N LEU A 286 2.00 5.32 -9.63
CA LEU A 286 0.70 5.96 -9.78
C LEU A 286 0.70 7.39 -9.19
N GLU A 287 1.84 7.93 -8.76
CA GLU A 287 1.90 9.27 -8.20
C GLU A 287 1.76 10.36 -9.29
N CYS A 288 0.93 11.37 -9.02
CA CYS A 288 0.71 12.45 -9.99
C CYS A 288 1.88 13.44 -10.15
N GLY A 289 2.92 13.35 -9.31
CA GLY A 289 3.96 14.37 -9.21
C GLY A 289 3.40 15.74 -8.77
N LYS A 290 3.92 16.83 -9.35
CA LYS A 290 3.52 18.20 -9.00
C LYS A 290 2.45 18.73 -9.97
N CYS A 291 1.21 18.88 -9.48
CA CYS A 291 0.12 19.48 -10.24
C CYS A 291 0.22 21.00 -10.36
N ALA A 292 -0.48 21.56 -11.36
CA ALA A 292 -0.65 23.01 -11.50
C ALA A 292 -1.48 23.60 -10.34
N TYR A 293 -1.49 24.93 -10.21
CA TYR A 293 -2.15 25.61 -9.09
C TYR A 293 -3.69 25.49 -9.10
N ASP A 294 -4.29 25.27 -10.27
CA ASP A 294 -5.72 25.02 -10.49
C ASP A 294 -6.05 23.52 -10.67
N GLU A 295 -5.09 22.65 -10.34
CA GLU A 295 -5.20 21.20 -10.40
C GLU A 295 -4.90 20.55 -9.05
N ALA A 296 -5.41 19.34 -8.85
CA ALA A 296 -5.03 18.49 -7.72
C ALA A 296 -4.79 17.05 -8.19
N CYS A 297 -3.91 16.33 -7.48
CA CYS A 297 -3.71 14.90 -7.71
C CYS A 297 -4.97 14.14 -7.31
N TYR A 298 -5.59 13.49 -8.29
CA TYR A 298 -6.88 12.86 -8.14
C TYR A 298 -6.74 11.35 -8.29
N VAL A 299 -7.11 10.63 -7.23
CA VAL A 299 -7.12 9.17 -7.15
C VAL A 299 -8.54 8.75 -6.82
N ALA A 300 -9.01 7.64 -7.38
CA ALA A 300 -10.32 7.09 -7.01
C ALA A 300 -10.37 6.78 -5.50
N MET A 301 -11.32 7.39 -4.80
CA MET A 301 -11.51 7.26 -3.36
C MET A 301 -13.01 7.30 -3.07
N TRP A 302 -13.54 6.46 -2.18
CA TRP A 302 -14.98 6.49 -1.93
C TRP A 302 -15.44 7.90 -1.47
N PRO A 303 -16.56 8.44 -1.97
CA PRO A 303 -17.44 7.96 -3.06
C PRO A 303 -17.07 8.48 -4.46
N PHE A 304 -15.96 9.20 -4.58
CA PHE A 304 -15.51 9.88 -5.79
C PHE A 304 -14.59 9.05 -6.70
N GLY A 305 -14.47 9.48 -7.94
CA GLY A 305 -13.59 8.89 -8.93
C GLY A 305 -14.29 7.98 -9.92
N SER A 306 -13.67 7.92 -11.09
CA SER A 306 -14.00 7.08 -12.23
C SER A 306 -12.95 5.96 -12.35
N PRO A 307 -13.18 4.94 -13.20
CA PRO A 307 -12.19 3.87 -13.41
C PRO A 307 -10.80 4.35 -13.83
N VAL A 308 -10.69 5.45 -14.59
CA VAL A 308 -9.38 6.00 -14.97
C VAL A 308 -8.66 6.61 -13.76
N ASP A 309 -9.38 7.18 -12.80
CA ASP A 309 -8.77 7.71 -11.56
C ASP A 309 -8.17 6.61 -10.68
N HIS A 310 -8.58 5.36 -10.89
CA HIS A 310 -8.01 4.21 -10.20
C HIS A 310 -6.79 3.64 -10.93
N THR A 311 -6.90 3.46 -12.25
CA THR A 311 -5.86 2.80 -13.05
C THR A 311 -4.75 3.74 -13.52
N SER A 312 -5.05 5.02 -13.68
CA SER A 312 -4.11 6.06 -14.11
C SER A 312 -4.49 7.40 -13.48
N PRO A 313 -4.35 7.53 -12.14
CA PRO A 313 -4.56 8.79 -11.44
C PRO A 313 -3.66 9.90 -12.00
N GLY A 314 -4.09 11.15 -11.85
CA GLY A 314 -3.37 12.28 -12.41
C GLY A 314 -3.83 13.63 -11.87
N CYS A 315 -3.21 14.69 -12.39
CA CYS A 315 -3.60 16.06 -12.07
C CYS A 315 -4.91 16.41 -12.80
N VAL A 316 -5.95 16.73 -12.02
CA VAL A 316 -7.29 17.07 -12.53
C VAL A 316 -7.61 18.51 -12.20
N LYS A 317 -8.14 19.25 -13.18
CA LYS A 317 -8.56 20.64 -13.01
C LYS A 317 -9.81 20.75 -12.17
N ARG A 318 -9.93 21.87 -11.47
CA ARG A 318 -11.07 22.20 -10.60
C ARG A 318 -12.45 21.91 -11.22
N GLY A 319 -12.67 22.33 -12.46
CA GLY A 319 -13.97 22.18 -13.15
C GLY A 319 -14.27 20.75 -13.63
N ASP A 320 -13.28 19.86 -13.64
CA ASP A 320 -13.39 18.51 -14.22
C ASP A 320 -13.61 17.42 -13.14
N MET A 321 -13.63 17.78 -11.85
CA MET A 321 -13.75 16.84 -10.74
C MET A 321 -15.19 16.37 -10.49
N GLU A 322 -16.18 17.26 -10.61
CA GLU A 322 -17.59 16.96 -10.25
C GLU A 322 -18.20 15.83 -11.08
N HIS A 323 -17.68 15.60 -12.29
CA HIS A 323 -18.17 14.56 -13.20
C HIS A 323 -17.45 13.21 -13.04
N ARG A 324 -16.43 13.13 -12.18
CA ARG A 324 -15.65 11.91 -11.95
C ARG A 324 -16.34 11.03 -10.91
N LEU A 325 -17.36 10.32 -11.37
CA LEU A 325 -18.11 9.32 -10.63
C LEU A 325 -18.11 8.00 -11.42
N GLY A 326 -18.39 6.88 -10.75
CA GLY A 326 -18.67 5.60 -11.41
C GLY A 326 -17.64 4.50 -11.18
N TYR A 327 -16.54 4.73 -10.46
CA TYR A 327 -15.62 3.64 -10.11
C TYR A 327 -16.26 2.56 -9.24
N TRP A 328 -17.21 2.95 -8.39
CA TRP A 328 -17.81 2.10 -7.37
C TRP A 328 -19.08 1.38 -7.81
N ASP A 329 -19.46 1.47 -9.10
CA ASP A 329 -20.70 0.92 -9.64
C ASP A 329 -21.88 1.17 -8.70
N TYR A 330 -22.33 2.44 -8.63
CA TYR A 330 -23.51 2.81 -7.84
C TYR A 330 -24.66 1.88 -8.22
N GLY A 331 -24.98 0.93 -7.34
CA GLY A 331 -25.90 -0.15 -7.64
C GLY A 331 -27.19 0.36 -8.27
N HIS A 332 -27.55 -0.22 -9.41
CA HIS A 332 -28.93 -0.29 -9.87
C HIS A 332 -29.54 -1.61 -9.39
#